data_AF-A0A1D9D053-F1
#
_entry.id   AF-A0A1D9D053-F1
#
_cell.length_a   1.000
_cell.length_b   1.000
_cell.length_c   1.000
_cell.angle_alpha   90.00
_cell.angle_beta   90.00
_cell.angle_gamma   90.00
#
_symmetry.space_group_name_H-M   'P 1'
#
loop_
_entity.id
_entity.type
_entity.pdbx_description
1 polymer ?
#
loop_
_entity_poly.entity_id
_entity_poly.type
_entity_poly.pdbx_seq_one_letter_code
_entity_poly.pdbx_strand_id
1 'polypeptide(L)'
;MNKISQITRRNIFDILKIEEIWWAGKLNETEFLSRIYDLESMPSTDSRYENAAGDIWQHRINNYDWEDDWVFSDARFNLLNCDDASLLNFLCLMIHPMVRTDQKEVERITKVLNDNLYHDEFEIVETTKISGRPVFSGKMKFTGKTSIERKSNEIKVIFNAEYVSQQINLMESSIETSPYQAIGVAKELIETACKSIFKSRQEEYNKNWDLSKLMKETTKLLKITPDNISNEAKAASSIRQILGSLSAVVQGIAEVRNEYGSGHGKDSDFKGLQPRHAKLAVGASSTLAIYLLETHEMRKDS
;
A
#
# COMPACT_ATOMS: atom_id res chain seq x y z
N MET A 1 2.41 13.61 -4.28
CA MET A 1 1.05 13.69 -4.84
C MET A 1 0.14 12.92 -3.89
N ASN A 2 -0.95 13.53 -3.44
CA ASN A 2 -1.93 12.88 -2.57
C ASN A 2 -2.56 11.69 -3.31
N LYS A 3 -2.73 10.56 -2.61
CA LYS A 3 -3.37 9.36 -3.15
C LYS A 3 -4.87 9.37 -2.91
N ILE A 4 -5.34 10.03 -1.84
CA ILE A 4 -6.76 10.31 -1.68
C ILE A 4 -7.09 11.46 -2.61
N SER A 5 -7.85 11.16 -3.65
CA SER A 5 -8.20 12.08 -4.72
C SER A 5 -9.05 13.24 -4.19
N GLN A 6 -8.97 14.40 -4.85
CA GLN A 6 -9.85 15.53 -4.50
C GLN A 6 -11.34 15.18 -4.66
N ILE A 7 -11.69 14.25 -5.56
CA ILE A 7 -13.07 13.78 -5.74
C ILE A 7 -13.53 13.06 -4.47
N THR A 8 -12.74 12.13 -3.95
CA THR A 8 -13.04 11.43 -2.69
C THR A 8 -13.13 12.39 -1.51
N ARG A 9 -12.20 13.35 -1.41
CA ARG A 9 -12.22 14.37 -0.34
C ARG A 9 -13.51 15.19 -0.35
N ARG A 10 -13.93 15.68 -1.53
CA ARG A 10 -15.19 16.42 -1.69
C ARG A 10 -16.39 15.55 -1.35
N ASN A 11 -16.45 14.32 -1.87
CA ASN A 11 -17.54 13.39 -1.57
C ASN A 11 -17.67 13.12 -0.06
N ILE A 12 -16.54 12.99 0.66
CA ILE A 12 -16.55 12.86 2.13
C ILE A 12 -17.15 14.11 2.77
N PHE A 13 -16.74 15.31 2.40
CA PHE A 13 -17.29 16.53 3.02
C PHE A 13 -18.77 16.74 2.66
N ASP A 14 -19.15 16.43 1.43
CA ASP A 14 -20.54 16.49 0.96
C ASP A 14 -21.43 15.51 1.73
N ILE A 15 -21.00 14.25 1.93
CA ILE A 15 -21.80 13.27 2.69
C ILE A 15 -21.88 13.63 4.17
N LEU A 16 -20.81 14.18 4.77
CA LEU A 16 -20.85 14.66 6.15
C LEU A 16 -21.86 15.79 6.31
N LYS A 17 -21.95 16.69 5.32
CA LYS A 17 -22.95 17.77 5.30
C LYS A 17 -24.36 17.24 5.09
N ILE A 18 -24.57 16.38 4.10
CA ILE A 18 -25.89 15.82 3.74
C ILE A 18 -26.47 14.99 4.89
N GLU A 19 -25.64 14.20 5.57
CA GLU A 19 -26.06 13.38 6.70
C GLU A 19 -26.02 14.13 8.05
N GLU A 20 -25.78 15.45 8.03
CA GLU A 20 -25.71 16.31 9.21
C GLU A 20 -24.74 15.77 10.29
N ILE A 21 -23.62 15.19 9.86
CA ILE A 21 -22.61 14.61 10.76
C ILE A 21 -21.75 15.72 11.34
N TRP A 22 -22.02 16.08 12.58
CA TRP A 22 -21.28 17.11 13.31
C TRP A 22 -19.82 16.73 13.60
N TRP A 23 -18.85 17.26 12.88
CA TRP A 23 -17.45 16.78 12.92
C TRP A 23 -16.79 16.86 14.31
N ALA A 24 -17.07 17.89 15.10
CA ALA A 24 -16.48 18.07 16.44
C ALA A 24 -17.12 17.20 17.54
N GLY A 25 -18.20 16.47 17.23
CA GLY A 25 -18.89 15.60 18.20
C GLY A 25 -19.28 16.35 19.48
N LYS A 26 -18.92 15.83 20.64
CA LYS A 26 -19.19 16.49 21.94
C LYS A 26 -18.20 17.60 22.31
N LEU A 27 -17.10 17.74 21.57
CA LEU A 27 -16.12 18.81 21.80
C LEU A 27 -16.60 20.08 21.12
N ASN A 28 -16.14 21.23 21.62
CA ASN A 28 -16.23 22.44 20.81
C ASN A 28 -15.16 22.41 19.69
N GLU A 29 -15.33 23.29 18.72
CA GLU A 29 -14.52 23.29 17.50
C GLU A 29 -13.06 23.63 17.77
N THR A 30 -12.78 24.57 18.69
CA THR A 30 -11.41 24.90 19.11
C THR A 30 -10.75 23.73 19.84
N GLU A 31 -11.49 23.01 20.71
CA GLU A 31 -11.01 21.83 21.43
C GLU A 31 -10.73 20.65 20.51
N PHE A 32 -11.53 20.48 19.45
CA PHE A 32 -11.31 19.47 18.43
C PHE A 32 -10.06 19.80 17.62
N LEU A 33 -10.00 21.01 17.06
CA LEU A 33 -8.94 21.42 16.13
C LEU A 33 -7.58 21.54 16.83
N SER A 34 -7.53 21.96 18.09
CA SER A 34 -6.30 22.04 18.89
C SER A 34 -5.61 20.68 19.13
N ARG A 35 -6.28 19.56 18.81
CA ARG A 35 -5.69 18.22 18.89
C ARG A 35 -4.90 17.83 17.66
N ILE A 36 -5.12 18.53 16.55
CA ILE A 36 -4.48 18.27 15.26
C ILE A 36 -3.52 19.42 14.91
N TYR A 37 -3.89 20.65 15.29
CA TYR A 37 -3.20 21.87 14.92
C TYR A 37 -2.83 22.69 16.15
N ASP A 38 -1.72 23.41 16.07
CA ASP A 38 -1.36 24.42 17.06
C ASP A 38 -2.05 25.75 16.72
N LEU A 39 -3.30 25.90 17.14
CA LEU A 39 -4.14 27.05 16.77
C LEU A 39 -3.61 28.39 17.27
N GLU A 40 -2.81 28.39 18.35
CA GLU A 40 -2.22 29.59 18.92
C GLU A 40 -1.10 30.16 18.04
N SER A 41 -0.40 29.30 17.29
CA SER A 41 0.65 29.74 16.35
C SER A 41 0.16 29.96 14.93
N MET A 42 -1.06 29.52 14.61
CA MET A 42 -1.67 29.73 13.30
C MET A 42 -2.26 31.14 13.17
N PRO A 43 -2.12 31.80 12.00
CA PRO A 43 -2.66 33.14 11.81
C PRO A 43 -4.19 33.15 11.83
N SER A 44 -4.75 34.24 12.35
CA SER A 44 -6.17 34.56 12.19
C SER A 44 -6.50 34.90 10.72
N THR A 45 -7.71 34.57 10.29
CA THR A 45 -8.26 35.08 9.01
C THR A 45 -8.90 36.46 9.15
N ASP A 46 -9.21 36.85 10.39
CA ASP A 46 -9.68 38.18 10.76
C ASP A 46 -8.59 38.92 11.54
N SER A 47 -8.09 40.02 10.97
CA SER A 47 -7.05 40.87 11.57
C SER A 47 -7.36 41.41 12.97
N ARG A 48 -8.61 41.33 13.45
CA ARG A 48 -9.03 41.72 14.80
C ARG A 48 -8.57 40.74 15.88
N TYR A 49 -8.26 39.50 15.51
CA TYR A 49 -7.83 38.44 16.42
C TYR A 49 -6.39 38.04 16.16
N GLU A 50 -5.67 37.69 17.24
CA GLU A 50 -4.23 37.43 17.20
C GLU A 50 -3.89 36.13 16.46
N ASN A 51 -4.71 35.09 16.63
CA ASN A 51 -4.46 33.75 16.11
C ASN A 51 -5.74 33.02 15.73
N ALA A 52 -5.59 31.84 15.14
CA ALA A 52 -6.72 31.03 14.70
C ALA A 52 -7.63 30.60 15.85
N ALA A 53 -7.09 30.35 17.06
CA ALA A 53 -7.90 29.98 18.22
C ALA A 53 -8.91 31.07 18.59
N GLY A 54 -8.46 32.33 18.70
CA GLY A 54 -9.31 33.48 19.01
C GLY A 54 -10.33 33.78 17.91
N ASP A 55 -9.90 33.70 16.65
CA ASP A 55 -10.74 33.88 15.46
C ASP A 55 -11.92 32.89 15.44
N ILE A 56 -11.60 31.59 15.56
CA ILE A 56 -12.60 30.52 15.57
C ILE A 56 -13.52 30.67 16.77
N TRP A 57 -12.97 30.90 17.97
CA TRP A 57 -13.79 31.06 19.18
C TRP A 57 -14.78 32.22 19.05
N GLN A 58 -14.34 33.36 18.54
CA GLN A 58 -15.22 34.51 18.35
C GLN A 58 -16.40 34.15 17.44
N HIS A 59 -16.10 33.62 16.26
CA HIS A 59 -17.11 33.44 15.22
C HIS A 59 -18.01 32.23 15.47
N ARG A 60 -17.47 31.15 16.04
CA ARG A 60 -18.19 29.88 16.24
C ARG A 60 -18.85 29.72 17.60
N ILE A 61 -18.36 30.41 18.63
CA ILE A 61 -18.84 30.25 20.01
C ILE A 61 -19.48 31.53 20.54
N ASN A 62 -18.90 32.70 20.28
CA ASN A 62 -19.46 33.96 20.78
C ASN A 62 -20.54 34.55 19.86
N ASN A 63 -20.35 34.48 18.54
CA ASN A 63 -21.23 35.13 17.56
C ASN A 63 -22.18 34.18 16.83
N TYR A 64 -21.76 32.94 16.57
CA TYR A 64 -22.48 31.96 15.74
C TYR A 64 -22.74 32.46 14.31
N ASP A 65 -21.75 33.08 13.67
CA ASP A 65 -21.88 33.77 12.38
C ASP A 65 -21.11 33.10 11.22
N TRP A 66 -20.53 31.91 11.43
CA TRP A 66 -19.97 31.06 10.36
C TRP A 66 -20.83 29.81 10.13
N GLU A 67 -20.80 29.28 8.91
CA GLU A 67 -21.49 28.03 8.51
C GLU A 67 -20.88 26.79 9.15
N ASP A 68 -21.67 25.80 9.57
CA ASP A 68 -21.20 24.59 10.29
C ASP A 68 -20.12 23.76 9.59
N ASP A 69 -20.00 23.90 8.28
CA ASP A 69 -19.04 23.23 7.42
C ASP A 69 -17.83 24.10 7.05
N TRP A 70 -17.67 25.28 7.64
CA TRP A 70 -16.60 26.25 7.34
C TRP A 70 -15.21 25.59 7.28
N VAL A 71 -14.94 24.65 8.20
CA VAL A 71 -13.66 23.96 8.35
C VAL A 71 -13.23 23.22 7.07
N PHE A 72 -14.18 22.74 6.26
CA PHE A 72 -13.88 22.03 5.01
C PHE A 72 -13.38 22.95 3.90
N SER A 73 -13.61 24.26 4.03
CA SER A 73 -13.19 25.28 3.07
C SER A 73 -12.10 26.22 3.60
N ASP A 74 -11.80 26.16 4.90
CA ASP A 74 -10.84 27.06 5.53
C ASP A 74 -9.40 26.79 5.05
N ALA A 75 -8.76 27.85 4.57
CA ALA A 75 -7.42 27.80 3.98
C ALA A 75 -6.32 27.44 5.00
N ARG A 76 -6.54 27.66 6.29
CA ARG A 76 -5.58 27.34 7.36
C ARG A 76 -5.39 25.84 7.52
N PHE A 77 -6.47 25.06 7.41
CA PHE A 77 -6.45 23.60 7.51
C PHE A 77 -6.35 22.93 6.15
N ASN A 78 -6.91 23.56 5.12
CA ASN A 78 -6.81 23.16 3.73
C ASN A 78 -7.14 21.67 3.52
N LEU A 79 -8.20 21.16 4.16
CA LEU A 79 -8.51 19.73 4.20
C LEU A 79 -8.71 19.10 2.80
N LEU A 80 -9.10 19.90 1.81
CA LEU A 80 -9.18 19.49 0.40
C LEU A 80 -7.82 19.19 -0.25
N ASN A 81 -6.74 19.83 0.20
CA ASN A 81 -5.42 19.73 -0.43
C ASN A 81 -4.28 19.34 0.53
N CYS A 82 -4.55 19.19 1.83
CA CYS A 82 -3.57 18.71 2.80
C CYS A 82 -3.07 17.30 2.44
N ASP A 83 -1.97 16.87 3.03
CA ASP A 83 -1.48 15.51 2.82
C ASP A 83 -2.48 14.46 3.33
N ASP A 84 -2.39 13.24 2.81
CA ASP A 84 -3.34 12.17 3.15
C ASP A 84 -3.32 11.82 4.65
N ALA A 85 -2.16 11.95 5.33
CA ALA A 85 -2.06 11.64 6.75
C ALA A 85 -2.81 12.67 7.59
N SER A 86 -2.68 13.96 7.26
CA SER A 86 -3.44 15.05 7.90
C SER A 86 -4.96 14.87 7.73
N LEU A 87 -5.43 14.52 6.53
CA LEU A 87 -6.85 14.23 6.31
C LEU A 87 -7.32 13.04 7.15
N LEU A 88 -6.60 11.92 7.09
CA LEU A 88 -6.96 10.71 7.83
C LEU A 88 -6.95 10.94 9.34
N ASN A 89 -6.01 11.76 9.85
CA ASN A 89 -5.99 12.14 11.26
C ASN A 89 -7.25 12.91 11.66
N PHE A 90 -7.70 13.87 10.83
CA PHE A 90 -8.96 14.58 11.05
C PHE A 90 -10.16 13.61 11.08
N LEU A 91 -10.28 12.74 10.07
CA LEU A 91 -11.38 11.78 9.97
C LEU A 91 -11.37 10.76 11.14
N CYS A 92 -10.20 10.33 11.59
CA CYS A 92 -10.07 9.43 12.74
C CYS A 92 -10.42 10.15 14.06
N LEU A 93 -10.06 11.44 14.20
CA LEU A 93 -10.41 12.21 15.38
C LEU A 93 -11.94 12.38 15.51
N MET A 94 -12.67 12.56 14.40
CA MET A 94 -14.15 12.62 14.41
C MET A 94 -14.77 11.41 15.13
N ILE A 95 -14.24 10.21 14.91
CA ILE A 95 -14.76 8.97 15.50
C ILE A 95 -14.01 8.54 16.78
N HIS A 96 -13.13 9.39 17.30
CA HIS A 96 -12.35 9.07 18.50
C HIS A 96 -13.25 9.02 19.75
N PRO A 97 -12.99 8.14 20.74
CA PRO A 97 -13.80 8.01 21.96
C PRO A 97 -13.96 9.27 22.82
N MET A 98 -13.07 10.26 22.64
CA MET A 98 -13.14 11.57 23.28
C MET A 98 -14.08 12.55 22.56
N VAL A 99 -14.35 12.31 21.27
CA VAL A 99 -15.21 13.12 20.41
C VAL A 99 -16.61 12.53 20.35
N ARG A 100 -16.71 11.19 20.27
CA ARG A 100 -17.98 10.45 20.23
C ARG A 100 -18.00 9.29 21.19
N THR A 101 -19.13 9.10 21.86
CA THR A 101 -19.31 8.06 22.87
C THR A 101 -20.33 6.99 22.48
N ASP A 102 -21.21 7.27 21.51
CA ASP A 102 -22.14 6.29 20.98
C ASP A 102 -21.43 5.37 19.96
N GLN A 103 -21.33 4.10 20.32
CA GLN A 103 -20.67 3.10 19.51
C GLN A 103 -21.38 2.85 18.17
N LYS A 104 -22.71 2.95 18.13
CA LYS A 104 -23.49 2.78 16.88
C LYS A 104 -23.25 3.94 15.93
N GLU A 105 -23.15 5.16 16.46
CA GLU A 105 -22.80 6.34 15.68
C GLU A 105 -21.39 6.21 15.09
N VAL A 106 -20.41 5.80 15.92
CA VAL A 106 -19.03 5.56 15.49
C VAL A 106 -18.96 4.51 14.38
N GLU A 107 -19.68 3.38 14.52
CA GLU A 107 -19.74 2.33 13.50
C GLU A 107 -20.36 2.84 12.19
N ARG A 108 -21.44 3.63 12.28
CA ARG A 108 -22.11 4.23 11.13
C ARG A 108 -21.19 5.19 10.38
N ILE A 109 -20.56 6.12 11.08
CA ILE A 109 -19.64 7.11 10.47
C ILE A 109 -18.43 6.40 9.88
N THR A 110 -17.84 5.43 10.59
CA THR A 110 -16.71 4.64 10.07
C THR A 110 -17.07 3.94 8.77
N LYS A 111 -18.30 3.40 8.67
CA LYS A 111 -18.80 2.79 7.43
C LYS A 111 -18.88 3.82 6.29
N VAL A 112 -19.51 4.97 6.51
CA VAL A 112 -19.63 6.05 5.51
C VAL A 112 -18.25 6.50 5.02
N LEU A 113 -17.30 6.69 5.93
CA LEU A 113 -15.92 7.07 5.59
C LEU A 113 -15.24 5.99 4.76
N ASN A 114 -15.33 4.71 5.17
CA ASN A 114 -14.72 3.60 4.45
C ASN A 114 -15.32 3.33 3.08
N ASP A 115 -16.63 3.53 2.92
CA ASP A 115 -17.31 3.38 1.64
C ASP A 115 -16.81 4.43 0.62
N ASN A 116 -16.51 5.66 1.08
CA ASN A 116 -15.91 6.70 0.24
C ASN A 116 -14.40 6.48 -0.01
N LEU A 117 -13.64 6.05 0.99
CA LEU A 117 -12.20 5.79 0.87
C LEU A 117 -11.87 4.54 0.04
N TYR A 118 -12.85 3.67 -0.21
CA TYR A 118 -12.67 2.37 -0.84
C TYR A 118 -11.93 2.42 -2.18
N HIS A 119 -12.33 3.33 -3.07
CA HIS A 119 -11.79 3.41 -4.42
C HIS A 119 -10.38 4.02 -4.49
N ASP A 120 -10.00 4.81 -3.47
CA ASP A 120 -8.64 5.34 -3.33
C ASP A 120 -7.75 4.37 -2.52
N GLU A 121 -8.24 3.17 -2.22
CA GLU A 121 -7.53 2.11 -1.51
C GLU A 121 -7.09 2.51 -0.10
N PHE A 122 -7.87 3.34 0.58
CA PHE A 122 -7.70 3.62 2.00
C PHE A 122 -8.81 2.98 2.83
N GLU A 123 -8.50 2.74 4.10
CA GLU A 123 -9.46 2.34 5.11
C GLU A 123 -9.10 2.90 6.48
N ILE A 124 -10.12 3.21 7.26
CA ILE A 124 -10.06 3.50 8.68
C ILE A 124 -10.38 2.19 9.41
N VAL A 125 -9.42 1.72 10.19
CA VAL A 125 -9.52 0.46 10.95
C VAL A 125 -9.28 0.70 12.43
N GLU A 126 -9.92 -0.12 13.26
CA GLU A 126 -9.61 -0.16 14.68
C GLU A 126 -8.17 -0.63 14.89
N THR A 127 -7.37 0.16 15.60
CA THR A 127 -5.95 -0.16 15.90
C THR A 127 -5.74 -0.55 17.35
N THR A 128 -6.50 0.04 18.27
CA THR A 128 -6.40 -0.21 19.70
C THR A 128 -7.71 0.14 20.40
N LYS A 129 -7.76 -0.06 21.71
CA LYS A 129 -8.86 0.38 22.56
C LYS A 129 -8.36 1.21 23.73
N ILE A 130 -9.07 2.28 24.05
CA ILE A 130 -8.89 3.07 25.28
C ILE A 130 -10.15 2.89 26.12
N SER A 131 -10.01 2.37 27.34
CA SER A 131 -11.14 2.13 28.25
C SER A 131 -12.26 1.29 27.61
N GLY A 132 -11.88 0.29 26.81
CA GLY A 132 -12.80 -0.60 26.09
C GLY A 132 -13.43 0.01 24.82
N ARG A 133 -13.11 1.26 24.48
CA ARG A 133 -13.64 1.96 23.29
C ARG A 133 -12.61 1.96 22.16
N PRO A 134 -13.04 1.72 20.91
CA PRO A 134 -12.13 1.61 19.78
C PRO A 134 -11.46 2.94 19.45
N VAL A 135 -10.18 2.87 19.12
CA VAL A 135 -9.41 3.96 18.52
C VAL A 135 -9.01 3.51 17.12
N PHE A 136 -9.14 4.41 16.16
CA PHE A 136 -8.98 4.11 14.75
C PHE A 136 -7.77 4.80 14.15
N SER A 137 -7.23 4.21 13.09
CA SER A 137 -6.23 4.84 12.23
C SER A 137 -6.59 4.60 10.78
N GLY A 138 -6.40 5.62 9.96
CA GLY A 138 -6.38 5.50 8.52
C GLY A 138 -5.13 4.77 8.06
N LYS A 139 -5.28 3.85 7.10
CA LYS A 139 -4.18 3.18 6.42
C LYS A 139 -4.57 2.88 4.98
N MET A 140 -3.58 2.65 4.12
CA MET A 140 -3.83 2.04 2.82
C MET A 140 -4.35 0.61 3.03
N LYS A 141 -5.42 0.24 2.35
CA LYS A 141 -5.79 -1.16 2.16
C LYS A 141 -4.63 -1.87 1.49
N PHE A 142 -4.07 -2.87 2.17
CA PHE A 142 -3.16 -3.82 1.53
C PHE A 142 -4.00 -4.83 0.75
N THR A 143 -4.53 -4.41 -0.40
CA THR A 143 -4.94 -5.40 -1.40
C THR A 143 -3.66 -6.00 -2.01
N GLY A 144 -3.68 -7.28 -2.37
CA GLY A 144 -2.53 -7.93 -3.04
C GLY A 144 -2.02 -7.10 -4.23
N LYS A 145 -2.94 -6.40 -4.92
CA LYS A 145 -2.66 -5.46 -6.01
C LYS A 145 -1.82 -4.25 -5.55
N THR A 146 -2.24 -3.51 -4.53
CA THR A 146 -1.43 -2.40 -3.94
C THR A 146 -0.07 -2.80 -3.40
N SER A 147 0.05 -4.00 -2.83
CA SER A 147 1.34 -4.50 -2.36
C SER A 147 2.30 -4.74 -3.51
N ILE A 148 1.77 -5.13 -4.69
CA ILE A 148 2.51 -5.39 -5.92
C ILE A 148 2.72 -4.10 -6.73
N GLU A 149 1.77 -3.15 -6.75
CA GLU A 149 1.92 -1.83 -7.38
C GLU A 149 2.91 -0.94 -6.64
N ARG A 150 2.93 -0.96 -5.29
CA ARG A 150 3.97 -0.28 -4.49
C ARG A 150 5.34 -0.86 -4.78
N LYS A 151 5.42 -2.19 -4.78
CA LYS A 151 6.55 -2.99 -5.23
C LYS A 151 7.00 -2.64 -6.66
N SER A 152 6.06 -2.47 -7.58
CA SER A 152 6.28 -2.04 -8.97
C SER A 152 6.77 -0.58 -9.04
N ASN A 153 6.35 0.28 -8.12
CA ASN A 153 6.86 1.66 -7.99
C ASN A 153 8.22 1.74 -7.28
N GLU A 154 8.55 0.82 -6.36
CA GLU A 154 9.90 0.66 -5.81
C GLU A 154 10.87 0.19 -6.91
N ILE A 155 10.42 -0.72 -7.78
CA ILE A 155 11.14 -1.13 -8.99
C ILE A 155 11.40 0.04 -9.97
N LYS A 156 10.46 1.02 -10.05
CA LYS A 156 10.59 2.20 -10.95
C LYS A 156 11.88 2.99 -10.76
N VAL A 157 12.47 2.95 -9.57
CA VAL A 157 13.63 3.75 -9.23
C VAL A 157 14.95 3.09 -9.67
N ILE A 158 14.95 1.78 -9.95
CA ILE A 158 16.19 0.98 -9.89
C ILE A 158 16.67 0.40 -11.23
N PHE A 159 15.81 -0.10 -12.13
CA PHE A 159 16.31 -0.70 -13.39
C PHE A 159 15.23 -0.83 -14.47
N ASN A 160 15.53 -0.46 -15.73
CA ASN A 160 14.70 -0.58 -16.95
C ASN A 160 13.19 -0.76 -16.68
N ALA A 161 12.65 0.14 -15.86
CA ALA A 161 11.58 -0.24 -14.94
C ALA A 161 10.23 -0.34 -15.63
N GLU A 162 10.15 0.26 -16.80
CA GLU A 162 9.02 0.14 -17.69
C GLU A 162 8.80 -1.30 -18.11
N TYR A 163 9.84 -2.09 -18.42
CA TYR A 163 9.66 -3.49 -18.81
C TYR A 163 9.19 -4.35 -17.65
N VAL A 164 9.81 -4.24 -16.47
CA VAL A 164 9.40 -5.02 -15.30
C VAL A 164 7.99 -4.65 -14.85
N SER A 165 7.66 -3.35 -14.80
CA SER A 165 6.31 -2.90 -14.48
C SER A 165 5.29 -3.35 -15.54
N GLN A 166 5.64 -3.37 -16.83
CA GLN A 166 4.79 -3.91 -17.89
C GLN A 166 4.53 -5.40 -17.68
N GLN A 167 5.55 -6.20 -17.35
CA GLN A 167 5.39 -7.63 -17.06
C GLN A 167 4.50 -7.85 -15.83
N ILE A 168 4.67 -7.05 -14.77
CA ILE A 168 3.82 -7.10 -13.56
C ILE A 168 2.35 -6.77 -13.90
N ASN A 169 2.10 -5.67 -14.61
CA ASN A 169 0.73 -5.30 -15.00
C ASN A 169 0.10 -6.37 -15.93
N LEU A 170 0.90 -6.92 -16.84
CA LEU A 170 0.46 -7.98 -17.75
C LEU A 170 0.08 -9.25 -17.00
N MET A 171 0.93 -9.72 -16.07
CA MET A 171 0.59 -10.92 -15.29
C MET A 171 -0.64 -10.69 -14.41
N GLU A 172 -0.80 -9.49 -13.82
CA GLU A 172 -1.96 -9.16 -12.98
C GLU A 172 -3.27 -9.14 -13.75
N SER A 173 -3.30 -8.46 -14.90
CA SER A 173 -4.48 -8.41 -15.78
C SER A 173 -4.86 -9.79 -16.34
N SER A 174 -3.90 -10.73 -16.36
CA SER A 174 -4.09 -12.09 -16.83
C SER A 174 -4.55 -13.07 -15.74
N ILE A 175 -4.55 -12.73 -14.44
CA ILE A 175 -4.86 -13.68 -13.36
C ILE A 175 -6.25 -14.30 -13.51
N GLU A 176 -7.25 -13.46 -13.78
CA GLU A 176 -8.66 -13.90 -13.86
C GLU A 176 -9.01 -14.43 -15.25
N THR A 177 -8.43 -13.84 -16.30
CA THR A 177 -8.80 -14.10 -17.69
C THR A 177 -7.97 -15.23 -18.32
N SER A 178 -6.73 -15.40 -17.89
CA SER A 178 -5.75 -16.33 -18.47
C SER A 178 -4.70 -16.79 -17.45
N PRO A 179 -5.07 -17.62 -16.44
CA PRO A 179 -4.18 -18.02 -15.35
C PRO A 179 -2.85 -18.64 -15.81
N TYR A 180 -2.86 -19.40 -16.91
CA TYR A 180 -1.64 -20.00 -17.48
C TYR A 180 -0.69 -18.94 -18.05
N GLN A 181 -1.23 -17.89 -18.67
CA GLN A 181 -0.45 -16.78 -19.21
C GLN A 181 0.16 -15.97 -18.06
N ALA A 182 -0.60 -15.71 -16.99
CA ALA A 182 -0.09 -15.05 -15.80
C ALA A 182 1.14 -15.77 -15.22
N ILE A 183 1.12 -17.11 -15.16
CA ILE A 183 2.26 -17.91 -14.69
C ILE A 183 3.43 -17.88 -15.67
N GLY A 184 3.17 -17.90 -16.98
CA GLY A 184 4.20 -17.74 -18.01
C GLY A 184 4.95 -16.41 -17.85
N VAL A 185 4.21 -15.32 -17.71
CA VAL A 185 4.76 -13.97 -17.50
C VAL A 185 5.49 -13.87 -16.14
N ALA A 186 4.99 -14.53 -15.09
CA ALA A 186 5.66 -14.59 -13.79
C ALA A 186 7.05 -15.28 -13.87
N LYS A 187 7.15 -16.36 -14.65
CA LYS A 187 8.43 -17.02 -14.96
C LYS A 187 9.38 -16.08 -15.70
N GLU A 188 8.88 -15.41 -16.74
CA GLU A 188 9.66 -14.46 -17.57
C GLU A 188 10.17 -13.27 -16.75
N LEU A 189 9.38 -12.78 -15.79
CA LEU A 189 9.80 -11.73 -14.86
C LEU A 189 11.03 -12.16 -14.05
N ILE A 190 11.00 -13.34 -13.41
CA ILE A 190 12.12 -13.84 -12.60
C ILE A 190 13.36 -14.03 -13.47
N GLU A 191 13.18 -14.60 -14.66
CA GLU A 191 14.26 -14.82 -15.62
C GLU A 191 14.90 -13.50 -16.06
N THR A 192 14.07 -12.49 -16.34
CA THR A 192 14.53 -11.14 -16.70
C THR A 192 15.28 -10.47 -15.56
N ALA A 193 14.76 -10.53 -14.34
CA ALA A 193 15.41 -9.96 -13.16
C ALA A 193 16.81 -10.57 -12.97
N CYS A 194 16.92 -11.91 -13.02
CA CYS A 194 18.19 -12.60 -12.91
C CYS A 194 19.18 -12.18 -14.02
N LYS A 195 18.75 -12.24 -15.30
CA LYS A 195 19.60 -11.86 -16.44
C LYS A 195 20.05 -10.40 -16.37
N SER A 196 19.19 -9.51 -15.89
CA SER A 196 19.50 -8.09 -15.70
C SER A 196 20.60 -7.89 -14.66
N ILE A 197 20.57 -8.65 -13.56
CA ILE A 197 21.61 -8.61 -12.53
C ILE A 197 22.97 -9.09 -13.07
N PHE A 198 22.99 -10.19 -13.83
CA PHE A 198 24.22 -10.65 -14.51
C PHE A 198 24.78 -9.58 -15.44
N LYS A 199 23.92 -9.00 -16.29
CA LYS A 199 24.31 -7.93 -17.22
C LYS A 199 24.84 -6.70 -16.49
N SER A 200 24.18 -6.26 -15.42
CA SER A 200 24.58 -5.10 -14.60
C SER A 200 25.95 -5.31 -13.95
N ARG A 201 26.23 -6.53 -13.50
CA ARG A 201 27.53 -6.90 -12.90
C ARG A 201 28.62 -7.25 -13.89
N GLN A 202 28.34 -7.16 -15.20
CA GLN A 202 29.28 -7.54 -16.26
C GLN A 202 29.73 -9.02 -16.16
N GLU A 203 28.85 -9.89 -15.66
CA GLU A 203 29.07 -11.33 -15.56
C GLU A 203 28.32 -12.07 -16.66
N GLU A 204 28.92 -13.14 -17.18
CA GLU A 204 28.25 -13.98 -18.17
C GLU A 204 27.35 -15.03 -17.52
N TYR A 205 26.15 -15.21 -18.08
CA TYR A 205 25.29 -16.34 -17.74
C TYR A 205 25.18 -17.30 -18.94
N ASN A 206 25.04 -18.59 -18.66
CA ASN A 206 24.86 -19.58 -19.71
C ASN A 206 23.41 -19.58 -20.19
N LYS A 207 23.21 -19.44 -21.50
CA LYS A 207 21.89 -19.40 -22.14
C LYS A 207 21.10 -20.71 -22.05
N ASN A 208 21.76 -21.81 -21.74
CA ASN A 208 21.15 -23.14 -21.59
C ASN A 208 20.73 -23.45 -20.14
N TRP A 209 20.90 -22.51 -19.20
CA TRP A 209 20.41 -22.70 -17.85
C TRP A 209 18.89 -22.65 -17.82
N ASP A 210 18.29 -23.60 -17.10
CA ASP A 210 16.91 -23.47 -16.67
C ASP A 210 16.78 -22.36 -15.60
N LEU A 211 15.54 -22.00 -15.29
CA LEU A 211 15.26 -20.92 -14.35
C LEU A 211 15.83 -21.21 -12.95
N SER A 212 15.76 -22.46 -12.51
CA SER A 212 16.24 -22.88 -11.19
C SER A 212 17.75 -22.72 -11.05
N LYS A 213 18.50 -23.10 -12.08
CA LYS A 213 19.96 -22.91 -12.13
C LYS A 213 20.33 -21.43 -12.25
N LEU A 214 19.64 -20.68 -13.10
CA LEU A 214 19.84 -19.23 -13.22
C LEU A 214 19.61 -18.51 -11.88
N MET A 215 18.55 -18.86 -11.17
CA MET A 215 18.25 -18.32 -9.84
C MET A 215 19.35 -18.67 -8.83
N LYS A 216 19.79 -19.94 -8.80
CA LYS A 216 20.86 -20.39 -7.90
C LYS A 216 22.16 -19.61 -8.13
N GLU A 217 22.56 -19.41 -9.38
CA GLU A 217 23.76 -18.63 -9.69
C GLU A 217 23.57 -17.12 -9.41
N THR A 218 22.36 -16.58 -9.59
CA THR A 218 22.04 -15.19 -9.22
C THR A 218 22.18 -14.96 -7.71
N THR A 219 21.67 -15.88 -6.88
CA THR A 219 21.79 -15.78 -5.42
C THR A 219 23.24 -15.90 -4.92
N LYS A 220 24.05 -16.74 -5.58
CA LYS A 220 25.51 -16.80 -5.35
C LYS A 220 26.20 -15.50 -5.72
N LEU A 221 25.89 -14.95 -6.90
CA LEU A 221 26.45 -13.70 -7.39
C LEU A 221 26.10 -12.52 -6.45
N LEU A 222 24.88 -12.52 -5.91
CA LEU A 222 24.44 -11.57 -4.89
C LEU A 222 24.99 -11.87 -3.49
N LYS A 223 25.74 -12.97 -3.30
CA LYS A 223 26.22 -13.45 -1.99
C LYS A 223 25.12 -13.48 -0.93
N ILE A 224 23.92 -13.87 -1.34
CA ILE A 224 22.77 -14.14 -0.45
C ILE A 224 22.61 -15.65 -0.24
N THR A 225 23.64 -16.45 -0.54
CA THR A 225 23.62 -17.86 -0.23
C THR A 225 23.76 -18.12 1.27
N PRO A 226 23.20 -19.24 1.75
CA PRO A 226 23.42 -19.75 3.09
C PRO A 226 24.85 -19.68 3.63
N ASP A 227 25.81 -19.98 2.76
CA ASP A 227 27.24 -20.08 3.09
C ASP A 227 27.89 -18.72 3.37
N ASN A 228 27.28 -17.63 2.87
CA ASN A 228 27.76 -16.26 3.06
C ASN A 228 27.10 -15.54 4.26
N ILE A 229 26.18 -16.20 4.95
CA ILE A 229 25.56 -15.69 6.18
C ILE A 229 26.38 -16.24 7.35
N SER A 230 27.06 -15.34 8.06
CA SER A 230 27.83 -15.63 9.27
C SER A 230 27.04 -16.56 10.21
N ASN A 231 27.66 -17.69 10.59
CA ASN A 231 27.05 -18.68 11.48
C ASN A 231 26.83 -18.11 12.90
N GLU A 232 27.43 -16.97 13.20
CA GLU A 232 27.32 -16.26 14.48
C GLU A 232 26.01 -15.46 14.62
N ALA A 233 25.27 -15.23 13.53
CA ALA A 233 23.98 -14.54 13.58
C ALA A 233 22.87 -15.49 14.06
N LYS A 234 22.20 -15.14 15.18
CA LYS A 234 21.07 -15.91 15.77
C LYS A 234 19.93 -16.27 14.79
N ALA A 235 19.86 -15.61 13.62
CA ALA A 235 18.84 -15.83 12.60
C ALA A 235 19.34 -16.55 11.33
N ALA A 236 20.61 -16.99 11.27
CA ALA A 236 21.20 -17.52 10.05
C ALA A 236 20.45 -18.74 9.49
N SER A 237 20.06 -19.69 10.34
CA SER A 237 19.30 -20.88 9.94
C SER A 237 17.91 -20.52 9.37
N SER A 238 17.21 -19.56 9.98
CA SER A 238 15.90 -19.10 9.51
C SER A 238 15.99 -18.38 8.17
N ILE A 239 17.01 -17.54 7.96
CA ILE A 239 17.22 -16.85 6.68
C ILE A 239 17.54 -17.87 5.57
N ARG A 240 18.37 -18.88 5.86
CA ARG A 240 18.64 -19.99 4.94
C ARG A 240 17.38 -20.72 4.52
N GLN A 241 16.49 -20.99 5.47
CA GLN A 241 15.22 -21.64 5.20
C GLN A 241 14.34 -20.78 4.28
N ILE A 242 14.22 -19.47 4.54
CA ILE A 242 13.46 -18.54 3.69
C ILE A 242 14.00 -18.55 2.26
N LEU A 243 15.33 -18.46 2.07
CA LEU A 243 15.97 -18.50 0.75
C LEU A 243 15.78 -19.85 0.04
N GLY A 244 15.81 -20.94 0.80
CA GLY A 244 15.48 -22.28 0.29
C GLY A 244 14.04 -22.36 -0.20
N SER A 245 13.09 -21.78 0.55
CA SER A 245 11.68 -21.68 0.14
C SER A 245 11.49 -20.84 -1.12
N LEU A 246 12.24 -19.75 -1.29
CA LEU A 246 12.20 -18.96 -2.53
C LEU A 246 12.66 -19.78 -3.74
N SER A 247 13.70 -20.60 -3.57
CA SER A 247 14.15 -21.51 -4.64
C SER A 247 13.10 -22.57 -4.99
N ALA A 248 12.39 -23.10 -3.99
CA ALA A 248 11.30 -24.05 -4.20
C ALA A 248 10.10 -23.41 -4.93
N VAL A 249 9.79 -22.14 -4.65
CA VAL A 249 8.75 -21.39 -5.36
C VAL A 249 9.10 -21.25 -6.85
N VAL A 250 10.35 -20.89 -7.16
CA VAL A 250 10.83 -20.78 -8.56
C VAL A 250 10.69 -22.11 -9.30
N GLN A 251 11.09 -23.21 -8.65
CA GLN A 251 10.94 -24.56 -9.20
C GLN A 251 9.47 -24.89 -9.49
N GLY A 252 8.57 -24.64 -8.53
CA GLY A 252 7.14 -24.88 -8.71
C GLY A 252 6.53 -24.05 -9.85
N ILE A 253 6.93 -22.79 -10.02
CA ILE A 253 6.49 -21.95 -11.15
C ILE A 253 6.96 -22.53 -12.49
N ALA A 254 8.22 -22.99 -12.55
CA ALA A 254 8.77 -23.60 -13.76
C ALA A 254 8.04 -24.89 -14.14
N GLU A 255 7.73 -25.74 -13.17
CA GLU A 255 6.97 -26.98 -13.34
C GLU A 255 5.54 -26.71 -13.82
N VAL A 256 4.82 -25.82 -13.13
CA VAL A 256 3.46 -25.45 -13.50
C VAL A 256 3.41 -24.85 -14.91
N ARG A 257 4.38 -24.02 -15.29
CA ARG A 257 4.48 -23.52 -16.67
C ARG A 257 4.67 -24.65 -17.68
N ASN A 258 5.49 -25.64 -17.36
CA ASN A 258 5.78 -26.75 -18.26
C ASN A 258 4.57 -27.68 -18.43
N GLU A 259 3.85 -27.97 -17.36
CA GLU A 259 2.66 -28.84 -17.39
C GLU A 259 1.42 -28.15 -17.96
N TYR A 260 1.23 -26.85 -17.68
CA TYR A 260 0.00 -26.13 -18.02
C TYR A 260 0.15 -25.16 -19.20
N GLY A 261 1.36 -25.03 -19.77
CA GLY A 261 1.67 -24.17 -20.90
C GLY A 261 0.89 -24.51 -22.18
N SER A 262 0.82 -23.55 -23.11
CA SER A 262 0.02 -23.61 -24.34
C SER A 262 0.55 -24.56 -25.43
N GLY A 263 1.55 -25.39 -25.13
CA GLY A 263 2.34 -26.12 -26.13
C GLY A 263 1.87 -27.54 -26.47
N HIS A 264 0.96 -28.12 -25.70
CA HIS A 264 0.50 -29.49 -25.92
C HIS A 264 -1.03 -29.54 -25.85
N GLY A 265 -1.65 -30.09 -26.89
CA GLY A 265 -3.10 -30.34 -26.92
C GLY A 265 -3.53 -31.14 -25.68
N LYS A 266 -4.67 -30.80 -25.12
CA LYS A 266 -5.14 -31.34 -23.84
C LYS A 266 -6.39 -32.19 -24.05
N ASP A 267 -6.48 -33.31 -23.33
CA ASP A 267 -7.65 -34.18 -23.33
C ASP A 267 -8.90 -33.48 -22.78
N SER A 268 -10.09 -33.99 -23.11
CA SER A 268 -11.39 -33.40 -22.78
C SER A 268 -11.65 -33.21 -21.27
N ASP A 269 -10.93 -33.94 -20.41
CA ASP A 269 -11.09 -33.91 -18.95
C ASP A 269 -10.06 -33.02 -18.22
N PHE A 270 -9.28 -32.23 -18.95
CA PHE A 270 -8.22 -31.41 -18.38
C PHE A 270 -8.76 -30.32 -17.43
N LYS A 271 -8.49 -30.46 -16.13
CA LYS A 271 -8.74 -29.41 -15.13
C LYS A 271 -7.63 -28.37 -15.17
N GLY A 272 -7.95 -27.19 -15.70
CA GLY A 272 -7.02 -26.08 -15.81
C GLY A 272 -6.63 -25.41 -14.48
N LEU A 273 -5.62 -24.54 -14.55
CA LEU A 273 -5.23 -23.66 -13.46
C LEU A 273 -6.37 -22.70 -13.10
N GLN A 274 -6.64 -22.56 -11.80
CA GLN A 274 -7.61 -21.60 -11.30
C GLN A 274 -6.94 -20.25 -10.95
N PRO A 275 -7.68 -19.13 -10.97
CA PRO A 275 -7.13 -17.80 -10.65
C PRO A 275 -6.37 -17.75 -9.33
N ARG A 276 -6.79 -18.51 -8.32
CA ARG A 276 -6.09 -18.58 -7.02
C ARG A 276 -4.64 -19.10 -7.13
N HIS A 277 -4.36 -20.02 -8.05
CA HIS A 277 -3.02 -20.57 -8.25
C HIS A 277 -2.13 -19.54 -8.97
N ALA A 278 -2.67 -18.88 -9.99
CA ALA A 278 -1.98 -17.79 -10.68
C ALA A 278 -1.70 -16.62 -9.73
N LYS A 279 -2.66 -16.25 -8.88
CA LYS A 279 -2.50 -15.18 -7.88
C LYS A 279 -1.34 -15.46 -6.91
N LEU A 280 -1.19 -16.69 -6.43
CA LEU A 280 -0.08 -17.09 -5.58
C LEU A 280 1.26 -16.99 -6.34
N ALA A 281 1.33 -17.56 -7.54
CA ALA A 281 2.54 -17.54 -8.36
C ALA A 281 2.98 -16.11 -8.72
N VAL A 282 2.04 -15.25 -9.14
CA VAL A 282 2.28 -13.84 -9.45
C VAL A 282 2.79 -13.09 -8.23
N GLY A 283 2.11 -13.18 -7.09
CA GLY A 283 2.53 -12.49 -5.87
C GLY A 283 3.91 -12.93 -5.38
N ALA A 284 4.20 -14.23 -5.44
CA ALA A 284 5.50 -14.78 -5.04
C ALA A 284 6.62 -14.35 -6.01
N SER A 285 6.37 -14.37 -7.32
CA SER A 285 7.34 -13.99 -8.35
C SER A 285 7.67 -12.50 -8.29
N SER A 286 6.66 -11.64 -8.17
CA SER A 286 6.85 -10.20 -8.01
C SER A 286 7.67 -9.88 -6.76
N THR A 287 7.33 -10.52 -5.63
CA THR A 287 8.09 -10.34 -4.38
C THR A 287 9.54 -10.78 -4.51
N LEU A 288 9.79 -11.92 -5.16
CA LEU A 288 11.12 -12.45 -5.37
C LEU A 288 11.97 -11.58 -6.29
N ALA A 289 11.42 -11.18 -7.44
CA ALA A 289 12.12 -10.33 -8.40
C ALA A 289 12.59 -9.03 -7.75
N ILE A 290 11.75 -8.45 -6.89
CA ILE A 290 12.05 -7.21 -6.17
C ILE A 290 13.14 -7.40 -5.17
N TYR A 291 13.01 -8.42 -4.32
CA TYR A 291 14.04 -8.74 -3.34
C TYR A 291 15.42 -8.91 -3.98
N LEU A 292 15.51 -9.58 -5.13
CA LEU A 292 16.75 -9.76 -5.88
C LEU A 292 17.32 -8.44 -6.39
N LEU A 293 16.48 -7.57 -6.94
CA LEU A 293 16.88 -6.28 -7.49
C LEU A 293 17.28 -5.28 -6.39
N GLU A 294 16.53 -5.19 -5.30
CA GLU A 294 16.89 -4.36 -4.14
C GLU A 294 18.22 -4.81 -3.54
N THR A 295 18.39 -6.13 -3.36
CA THR A 295 19.65 -6.70 -2.88
C THR A 295 20.80 -6.38 -3.83
N HIS A 296 20.55 -6.34 -5.14
CA HIS A 296 21.57 -5.99 -6.12
C HIS A 296 22.06 -4.56 -5.95
N GLU A 297 21.14 -3.59 -5.85
CA GLU A 297 21.49 -2.16 -5.67
C GLU A 297 22.15 -1.88 -4.34
N MET A 298 21.62 -2.42 -3.24
CA MET A 298 22.23 -2.25 -1.91
C MET A 298 23.70 -2.68 -1.89
N ARG A 299 24.07 -3.67 -2.71
CA ARG A 299 25.43 -4.21 -2.82
C ARG A 299 26.25 -3.61 -3.97
N LYS A 300 25.69 -2.70 -4.74
CA LYS A 300 26.41 -1.92 -5.77
C LYS A 300 27.11 -0.72 -5.14
N ASP A 301 26.52 -0.18 -4.08
CA ASP A 301 27.03 0.95 -3.30
C ASP A 301 27.96 0.54 -2.14
N SER A 302 28.26 -0.76 -1.99
CA SER A 302 29.15 -1.34 -0.96
C SER A 302 30.40 -1.94 -1.57
#